data_AF-A0A2V6CNH9-F1
#
_entry.id   AF-A0A2V6CNH9-F1
#
_cell.length_a   1.000
_cell.length_b   1.000
_cell.length_c   1.000
_cell.angle_alpha   90.00
_cell.angle_beta   90.00
_cell.angle_gamma   90.00
#
_symmetry.space_group_name_H-M   'P 1'
#
loop_
_entity.id
_entity.type
_entity.pdbx_description
1 polymer ?
#
loop_
_entity_poly.entity_id
_entity_poly.type
_entity_poly.pdbx_seq_one_letter_code
_entity_poly.pdbx_strand_id
1 'polypeptide(L)'
;MALASLTSGSDNTAIGFDALFSNTTGDLNTASGNLALFSNTRGVSNTATGQQTLYSNITGNHNTAAGFMALAVNTGGSSNTAIGVDALNQNSTGNANTASGSDALGNNRNGNTADGFAALSSNSTGGFDTAIGSFALGSIFLFPMVSPGDCRILNL
;
A
#
# COMPACT_ATOMS: atom_id res chain seq x y z
N MET A 1 -13.68 -19.39 -1.79
CA MET A 1 -13.40 -19.63 -3.22
C MET A 1 -12.65 -18.43 -3.80
N ALA A 2 -11.72 -18.59 -4.74
CA ALA A 2 -11.06 -17.45 -5.41
C ALA A 2 -11.82 -17.02 -6.68
N LEU A 3 -11.68 -15.76 -7.13
CA LEU A 3 -12.30 -15.19 -8.35
C LEU A 3 -13.85 -15.28 -8.43
N ALA A 4 -14.54 -15.31 -7.29
CA ALA A 4 -15.97 -15.64 -7.26
C ALA A 4 -16.90 -14.63 -7.97
N SER A 5 -16.48 -13.36 -8.12
CA SER A 5 -17.34 -12.27 -8.62
C SER A 5 -16.96 -11.73 -10.01
N LEU A 6 -16.09 -12.41 -10.76
CA LEU A 6 -15.58 -11.89 -12.03
C LEU A 6 -16.67 -11.80 -13.09
N THR A 7 -17.02 -10.59 -13.51
CA THR A 7 -18.02 -10.34 -14.56
C THR A 7 -17.39 -10.04 -15.91
N SER A 8 -16.32 -9.24 -15.94
CA SER A 8 -15.61 -8.88 -17.16
C SER A 8 -14.21 -8.37 -16.82
N GLY A 9 -13.25 -9.27 -16.71
CA GLY A 9 -11.84 -8.92 -16.60
C GLY A 9 -10.93 -10.10 -16.96
N SER A 10 -9.71 -9.82 -17.40
CA SER A 10 -8.75 -10.82 -17.90
C SER A 10 -7.44 -10.85 -17.10
N ASP A 11 -6.71 -11.95 -17.27
CA ASP A 11 -5.32 -12.08 -16.84
C ASP A 11 -5.08 -11.90 -15.33
N ASN A 12 -6.06 -12.30 -14.53
CA ASN A 12 -5.97 -12.31 -13.08
C ASN A 12 -5.45 -13.67 -12.58
N THR A 13 -4.48 -13.65 -11.66
CA THR A 13 -4.00 -14.83 -10.94
C THR A 13 -4.44 -14.75 -9.49
N ALA A 14 -5.15 -15.77 -8.98
CA ALA A 14 -5.51 -15.85 -7.57
C ALA A 14 -5.16 -17.21 -6.96
N ILE A 15 -4.35 -17.19 -5.92
CA ILE A 15 -3.90 -18.35 -5.18
C ILE A 15 -4.19 -18.10 -3.70
N GLY A 16 -5.03 -18.92 -3.09
CA GLY A 16 -5.43 -18.78 -1.69
C GLY A 16 -6.94 -18.70 -1.50
N PHE A 17 -7.38 -18.92 -0.26
CA PHE A 17 -8.80 -18.83 0.07
C PHE A 17 -9.26 -17.37 -0.02
N ASP A 18 -10.31 -17.13 -0.83
CA ASP A 18 -10.95 -15.83 -1.06
C ASP A 18 -10.01 -14.75 -1.65
N ALA A 19 -8.94 -15.17 -2.32
CA ALA A 19 -8.14 -14.25 -3.12
C ALA A 19 -8.96 -13.70 -4.31
N LEU A 20 -8.92 -12.38 -4.53
CA LEU A 20 -9.69 -11.67 -5.57
C LEU A 20 -11.21 -11.96 -5.55
N PHE A 21 -11.79 -12.21 -4.38
CA PHE A 21 -13.18 -12.64 -4.26
C PHE A 21 -14.20 -11.67 -4.89
N SER A 22 -14.05 -10.36 -4.65
CA SER A 22 -14.97 -9.32 -5.13
C SER A 22 -14.57 -8.68 -6.46
N ASN A 23 -13.57 -9.21 -7.18
CA ASN A 23 -13.13 -8.63 -8.44
C ASN A 23 -14.21 -8.76 -9.51
N THR A 24 -14.77 -7.63 -9.97
CA THR A 24 -15.82 -7.61 -10.99
C THR A 24 -15.25 -7.31 -12.37
N THR A 25 -14.52 -6.21 -12.50
CA THR A 25 -13.98 -5.74 -13.79
C THR A 25 -12.49 -5.39 -13.79
N GLY A 26 -11.75 -5.71 -12.73
CA GLY A 26 -10.30 -5.46 -12.68
C GLY A 26 -9.50 -6.46 -13.50
N ASP A 27 -8.49 -5.97 -14.22
CA ASP A 27 -7.59 -6.75 -15.06
C ASP A 27 -6.18 -6.85 -14.47
N LEU A 28 -5.43 -7.87 -14.87
CA LEU A 28 -3.98 -8.00 -14.62
C LEU A 28 -3.58 -8.01 -13.13
N ASN A 29 -4.46 -8.49 -12.24
CA ASN A 29 -4.15 -8.57 -10.82
C ASN A 29 -3.54 -9.93 -10.44
N THR A 30 -2.48 -9.92 -9.64
CA THR A 30 -1.89 -11.12 -9.04
C THR A 30 -2.11 -11.11 -7.54
N ALA A 31 -2.87 -12.07 -7.02
CA ALA A 31 -3.17 -12.24 -5.61
C ALA A 31 -2.69 -13.62 -5.13
N SER A 32 -1.73 -13.65 -4.21
CA SER A 32 -1.20 -14.87 -3.62
C SER A 32 -1.23 -14.81 -2.10
N GLY A 33 -2.28 -15.36 -1.50
CA GLY A 33 -2.48 -15.41 -0.06
C GLY A 33 -3.97 -15.48 0.30
N ASN A 34 -4.26 -15.86 1.55
CA ASN A 34 -5.62 -15.82 2.06
C ASN A 34 -6.12 -14.36 2.10
N LEU A 35 -7.29 -14.12 1.50
CA LEU A 35 -7.93 -12.79 1.41
C LEU A 35 -7.08 -11.71 0.71
N ALA A 36 -6.07 -12.10 -0.09
CA ALA A 36 -5.30 -11.15 -0.88
C ALA A 36 -6.20 -10.49 -1.95
N LEU A 37 -6.19 -9.15 -2.05
CA LEU A 37 -7.06 -8.38 -2.96
C LEU A 37 -8.57 -8.70 -2.83
N PHE A 38 -9.03 -9.09 -1.64
CA PHE A 38 -10.41 -9.56 -1.42
C PHE A 38 -11.48 -8.61 -1.98
N SER A 39 -11.39 -7.31 -1.69
CA SER A 39 -12.38 -6.30 -2.10
C SER A 39 -12.05 -5.54 -3.40
N ASN A 40 -11.04 -5.97 -4.17
CA ASN A 40 -10.75 -5.36 -5.48
C ASN A 40 -12.00 -5.43 -6.35
N THR A 41 -12.51 -4.32 -6.87
CA THR A 41 -13.67 -4.34 -7.79
C THR A 41 -13.26 -3.94 -9.21
N ARG A 42 -12.51 -2.84 -9.33
CA ARG A 42 -12.11 -2.23 -10.61
C ARG A 42 -10.62 -1.92 -10.70
N GLY A 43 -9.85 -2.19 -9.65
CA GLY A 43 -8.40 -1.96 -9.65
C GLY A 43 -7.69 -2.84 -10.67
N VAL A 44 -6.69 -2.26 -11.34
CA VAL A 44 -5.94 -2.88 -12.45
C VAL A 44 -4.46 -2.96 -12.10
N SER A 45 -3.82 -4.06 -12.53
CA SER A 45 -2.37 -4.26 -12.42
C SER A 45 -1.84 -4.18 -10.99
N ASN A 46 -2.53 -4.79 -10.03
CA ASN A 46 -2.06 -4.88 -8.64
C ASN A 46 -1.40 -6.24 -8.36
N THR A 47 -0.31 -6.24 -7.60
CA THR A 47 0.35 -7.45 -7.11
C THR A 47 0.26 -7.50 -5.60
N ALA A 48 -0.36 -8.54 -5.04
CA ALA A 48 -0.54 -8.75 -3.61
C ALA A 48 -0.04 -10.13 -3.21
N THR A 49 0.96 -10.18 -2.34
CA THR A 49 1.51 -11.44 -1.81
C THR A 49 1.51 -11.45 -0.28
N GLY A 50 0.78 -12.37 0.33
CA GLY A 50 0.60 -12.45 1.78
C GLY A 50 -0.87 -12.50 2.18
N GLN A 51 -1.12 -12.80 3.46
CA GLN A 51 -2.48 -12.81 3.99
C GLN A 51 -2.98 -11.36 4.18
N GLN A 52 -4.20 -11.09 3.69
CA GLN A 52 -4.88 -9.79 3.77
C GLN A 52 -4.09 -8.62 3.15
N THR A 53 -3.13 -8.92 2.27
CA THR A 53 -2.41 -7.93 1.48
C THR A 53 -3.37 -7.26 0.48
N LEU A 54 -3.38 -5.92 0.43
CA LEU A 54 -4.32 -5.15 -0.40
C LEU A 54 -5.81 -5.51 -0.20
N TYR A 55 -6.18 -5.96 1.01
CA TYR A 55 -7.52 -6.50 1.31
C TYR A 55 -8.68 -5.60 0.84
N SER A 56 -8.61 -4.30 1.09
CA SER A 56 -9.63 -3.30 0.75
C SER A 56 -9.24 -2.38 -0.42
N ASN A 57 -8.49 -2.90 -1.40
CA ASN A 57 -8.32 -2.18 -2.66
C ASN A 57 -9.65 -2.06 -3.40
N ILE A 58 -10.17 -0.87 -3.76
CA ILE A 58 -11.44 -0.77 -4.50
C ILE A 58 -11.16 -0.38 -5.96
N THR A 59 -10.51 0.77 -6.16
CA THR A 59 -10.18 1.32 -7.49
C THR A 59 -8.71 1.64 -7.68
N GLY A 60 -7.85 1.35 -6.68
CA GLY A 60 -6.42 1.61 -6.76
C GLY A 60 -5.75 0.77 -7.84
N ASN A 61 -4.84 1.39 -8.60
CA ASN A 61 -4.12 0.76 -9.70
C ASN A 61 -2.62 0.73 -9.45
N HIS A 62 -1.93 -0.22 -10.07
CA HIS A 62 -0.47 -0.27 -10.08
C HIS A 62 0.16 -0.36 -8.68
N ASN A 63 -0.50 -1.01 -7.72
CA ASN A 63 0.05 -1.21 -6.39
C ASN A 63 0.79 -2.56 -6.31
N THR A 64 1.95 -2.55 -5.66
CA THR A 64 2.72 -3.76 -5.34
C THR A 64 2.83 -3.89 -3.84
N ALA A 65 2.28 -4.96 -3.26
CA ALA A 65 2.30 -5.18 -1.83
C ALA A 65 2.72 -6.62 -1.50
N ALA A 66 3.60 -6.77 -0.50
CA ALA A 66 4.10 -8.05 -0.04
C ALA A 66 4.27 -8.04 1.49
N GLY A 67 3.59 -8.95 2.19
CA GLY A 67 3.60 -9.05 3.65
C GLY A 67 2.20 -9.16 4.25
N PHE A 68 2.10 -9.64 5.49
CA PHE A 68 0.83 -9.69 6.22
C PHE A 68 0.27 -8.27 6.37
N MET A 69 -0.96 -8.06 5.91
CA MET A 69 -1.66 -6.76 5.96
C MET A 69 -0.94 -5.58 5.29
N ALA A 70 0.06 -5.84 4.44
CA ALA A 70 0.70 -4.79 3.65
C ALA A 70 -0.35 -4.11 2.74
N LEU A 71 -0.43 -2.78 2.83
CA LEU A 71 -1.34 -1.94 2.05
C LEU A 71 -2.83 -2.33 2.22
N ALA A 72 -3.21 -2.90 3.38
CA ALA A 72 -4.52 -3.52 3.59
C ALA A 72 -5.72 -2.59 3.32
N VAL A 73 -5.64 -1.31 3.69
CA VAL A 73 -6.77 -0.36 3.60
C VAL A 73 -6.58 0.66 2.46
N ASN A 74 -6.34 0.17 1.23
CA ASN A 74 -6.08 1.02 0.06
C ASN A 74 -7.30 1.31 -0.82
N THR A 75 -8.22 2.19 -0.41
CA THR A 75 -9.49 2.34 -1.16
C THR A 75 -9.32 2.86 -2.61
N GLY A 76 -8.40 3.80 -2.85
CA GLY A 76 -8.19 4.39 -4.19
C GLY A 76 -6.76 4.82 -4.52
N GLY A 77 -5.80 4.61 -3.59
CA GLY A 77 -4.40 4.94 -3.82
C GLY A 77 -3.80 4.13 -4.97
N SER A 78 -2.95 4.76 -5.76
CA SER A 78 -2.31 4.16 -6.94
C SER A 78 -0.80 4.35 -6.91
N SER A 79 -0.10 3.45 -7.59
CA SER A 79 1.37 3.46 -7.70
C SER A 79 2.09 3.37 -6.35
N ASN A 80 1.56 2.59 -5.40
CA ASN A 80 2.22 2.38 -4.10
C ASN A 80 2.99 1.05 -4.08
N THR A 81 4.14 1.04 -3.41
CA THR A 81 4.94 -0.16 -3.14
C THR A 81 5.04 -0.36 -1.63
N ALA A 82 4.55 -1.49 -1.11
CA ALA A 82 4.53 -1.83 0.31
C ALA A 82 5.16 -3.20 0.56
N ILE A 83 6.32 -3.26 1.21
CA ILE A 83 7.02 -4.53 1.47
C ILE A 83 7.33 -4.62 2.96
N GLY A 84 6.64 -5.50 3.66
CA GLY A 84 6.75 -5.65 5.11
C GLY A 84 5.41 -5.94 5.76
N VAL A 85 5.43 -6.43 7.00
CA VAL A 85 4.20 -6.59 7.79
C VAL A 85 3.63 -5.20 8.09
N ASP A 86 2.35 -4.99 7.82
CA ASP A 86 1.66 -3.72 8.06
C ASP A 86 2.26 -2.47 7.36
N ALA A 87 3.17 -2.66 6.40
CA ALA A 87 3.69 -1.57 5.59
C ALA A 87 2.54 -0.88 4.84
N LEU A 88 2.43 0.45 4.93
CA LEU A 88 1.36 1.23 4.31
C LEU A 88 -0.07 0.83 4.69
N ASN A 89 -0.29 0.17 5.84
CA ASN A 89 -1.57 -0.48 6.14
C ASN A 89 -2.79 0.48 6.15
N GLN A 90 -2.62 1.76 6.46
CA GLN A 90 -3.68 2.78 6.40
C GLN A 90 -3.57 3.77 5.22
N ASN A 91 -3.29 3.29 4.02
CA ASN A 91 -3.23 4.14 2.82
C ASN A 91 -4.57 4.32 2.11
N SER A 92 -5.50 5.15 2.60
CA SER A 92 -6.83 5.27 1.97
C SER A 92 -6.79 5.76 0.51
N THR A 93 -6.10 6.87 0.22
CA THR A 93 -6.06 7.51 -1.12
C THR A 93 -4.67 8.00 -1.53
N GLY A 94 -3.63 7.75 -0.72
CA GLY A 94 -2.28 8.19 -1.01
C GLY A 94 -1.72 7.51 -2.25
N ASN A 95 -1.03 8.28 -3.09
CA ASN A 95 -0.40 7.82 -4.31
C ASN A 95 1.12 7.91 -4.22
N ALA A 96 1.81 7.09 -5.01
CA ALA A 96 3.26 7.17 -5.20
C ALA A 96 4.06 7.03 -3.89
N ASN A 97 3.61 6.19 -2.96
CA ASN A 97 4.36 5.89 -1.75
C ASN A 97 5.20 4.63 -1.91
N THR A 98 6.39 4.63 -1.32
CA THR A 98 7.26 3.44 -1.21
C THR A 98 7.53 3.20 0.27
N ALA A 99 7.15 2.03 0.79
CA ALA A 99 7.44 1.60 2.14
C ALA A 99 8.09 0.22 2.12
N SER A 100 9.27 0.11 2.74
CA SER A 100 9.98 -1.13 2.96
C SER A 100 10.31 -1.27 4.44
N GLY A 101 9.85 -2.32 5.10
CA GLY A 101 9.98 -2.51 6.55
C GLY A 101 8.64 -2.74 7.22
N SER A 102 8.65 -3.46 8.35
CA SER A 102 7.44 -3.64 9.16
C SER A 102 6.98 -2.30 9.72
N ASP A 103 5.68 -2.03 9.68
CA ASP A 103 5.05 -0.79 10.19
C ASP A 103 5.57 0.51 9.54
N ALA A 104 6.25 0.40 8.39
CA ALA A 104 6.72 1.55 7.62
C ALA A 104 5.52 2.28 6.98
N LEU A 105 5.49 3.61 7.13
CA LEU A 105 4.43 4.49 6.61
C LEU A 105 3.03 4.10 7.15
N GLY A 106 2.77 4.34 8.43
CA GLY A 106 1.49 4.02 9.07
C GLY A 106 0.34 4.98 8.69
N ASN A 107 0.63 6.20 8.22
CA ASN A 107 -0.35 7.22 7.85
C ASN A 107 0.09 7.95 6.58
N ASN A 108 -0.73 7.88 5.53
CA ASN A 108 -0.19 8.00 4.18
C ASN A 108 -0.87 9.11 3.39
N ARG A 109 -0.11 10.17 3.11
CA ARG A 109 -0.34 11.16 2.05
C ARG A 109 0.49 10.79 0.82
N ASN A 110 0.49 11.61 -0.24
CA ASN A 110 1.18 11.26 -1.49
C ASN A 110 2.71 11.36 -1.38
N GLY A 111 3.44 10.50 -2.10
CA GLY A 111 4.83 10.75 -2.47
C GLY A 111 5.89 10.46 -1.40
N ASN A 112 5.63 9.63 -0.40
CA ASN A 112 6.60 9.35 0.66
C ASN A 112 7.44 8.11 0.37
N THR A 113 8.69 8.11 0.85
CA THR A 113 9.62 6.97 0.83
C THR A 113 10.03 6.63 2.26
N ALA A 114 9.74 5.42 2.71
CA ALA A 114 10.14 4.90 4.02
C ALA A 114 10.88 3.58 3.84
N ASP A 115 12.09 3.50 4.38
CA ASP A 115 12.88 2.27 4.41
C ASP A 115 13.39 2.02 5.84
N GLY A 116 12.92 0.95 6.46
CA GLY A 116 13.25 0.56 7.83
C GLY A 116 12.02 0.27 8.69
N PHE A 117 12.24 -0.48 9.77
CA PHE A 117 11.18 -0.79 10.75
C PHE A 117 10.62 0.49 11.36
N ALA A 118 9.30 0.68 11.26
CA ALA A 118 8.56 1.85 11.75
C ALA A 118 9.07 3.21 11.23
N ALA A 119 9.72 3.25 10.06
CA ALA A 119 10.06 4.50 9.39
C ALA A 119 8.76 5.25 9.01
N LEU A 120 8.66 6.53 9.35
CA LEU A 120 7.48 7.38 9.12
C LEU A 120 6.16 6.83 9.70
N SER A 121 6.20 6.00 10.74
CA SER A 121 5.01 5.35 11.32
C SER A 121 3.93 6.33 11.81
N SER A 122 4.32 7.55 12.20
CA SER A 122 3.42 8.59 12.73
C SER A 122 3.43 9.88 11.92
N ASN A 123 3.75 9.83 10.62
CA ASN A 123 3.87 11.03 9.81
C ASN A 123 2.55 11.84 9.78
N SER A 124 2.61 13.09 10.25
CA SER A 124 1.49 14.04 10.24
C SER A 124 1.76 15.28 9.38
N THR A 125 2.92 15.38 8.74
CA THR A 125 3.44 16.65 8.19
C THR A 125 3.22 16.88 6.69
N GLY A 126 2.61 15.95 5.97
CA GLY A 126 2.30 16.11 4.55
C GLY A 126 2.77 14.93 3.72
N GLY A 127 2.88 15.14 2.40
CA GLY A 127 3.50 14.19 1.49
C GLY A 127 4.95 14.58 1.18
N PHE A 128 5.65 13.76 0.37
CA PHE A 128 7.02 14.00 -0.11
C PHE A 128 8.15 13.84 0.92
N ASP A 129 7.95 13.00 1.94
CA ASP A 129 8.97 12.71 2.95
C ASP A 129 9.83 11.49 2.57
N THR A 130 11.13 11.52 2.88
CA THR A 130 12.06 10.39 2.75
C THR A 130 12.67 10.06 4.12
N ALA A 131 12.41 8.85 4.61
CA ALA A 131 12.97 8.32 5.85
C ALA A 131 13.69 7.01 5.59
N ILE A 132 14.96 6.93 6.00
CA ILE A 132 15.76 5.71 5.92
C ILE A 132 16.33 5.43 7.31
N GLY A 133 16.14 4.20 7.79
CA GLY A 133 16.55 3.72 9.10
C GLY A 133 15.36 3.32 9.98
N SER A 134 15.64 2.49 10.99
CA SER A 134 14.61 2.09 11.95
C SER A 134 14.14 3.30 12.76
N PHE A 135 12.82 3.48 12.88
CA PHE A 135 12.15 4.60 13.54
C PHE A 135 12.48 5.99 12.96
N ALA A 136 13.06 6.07 11.77
CA ALA A 136 13.34 7.34 11.12
C ALA A 136 12.03 8.12 10.93
N LEU A 137 12.00 9.38 11.42
CA LEU A 137 10.82 10.25 11.42
C LEU A 137 9.57 9.68 12.13
N GLY A 138 9.73 8.75 13.08
CA GLY A 138 8.63 8.12 13.82
C GLY A 138 7.86 9.04 14.79
N SER A 139 8.37 10.25 15.11
CA SER A 139 7.80 11.14 16.14
C SER A 139 8.13 12.63 16.01
N ILE A 140 8.46 13.16 14.82
CA ILE A 140 8.93 14.55 14.68
C ILE A 140 7.80 15.53 14.29
N PHE A 141 7.50 16.47 15.19
CA PHE A 141 7.00 17.81 14.85
C PHE A 141 8.20 18.66 14.43
N LEU A 142 8.36 19.02 13.16
CA LEU A 142 9.29 20.10 12.80
C LEU A 142 8.85 20.85 11.54
N PHE A 143 8.83 22.18 11.66
CA PHE A 143 8.57 23.29 10.72
C PHE A 143 7.58 23.07 9.56
N PRO A 144 6.59 23.96 9.35
CA PRO A 144 5.75 23.92 8.14
C PRO A 144 6.64 24.02 6.89
N MET A 145 6.27 23.30 5.83
CA MET A 145 6.94 23.38 4.52
C MET A 145 7.02 24.84 4.07
N VAL A 146 8.18 25.25 3.53
CA VAL A 146 8.37 26.62 3.00
C VAL A 146 7.75 26.73 1.61
N SER A 147 7.61 25.62 0.88
CA SER A 147 6.88 25.55 -0.40
C SER A 147 6.33 24.15 -0.72
N PRO A 148 5.30 24.01 -1.58
CA PRO A 148 4.86 22.72 -2.11
C PRO A 148 5.97 22.10 -2.98
N GLY A 149 6.58 21.01 -2.52
CA GLY A 149 7.62 20.27 -3.25
C GLY A 149 8.94 20.08 -2.49
N ASP A 150 9.11 20.71 -1.32
CA ASP A 150 10.29 20.50 -0.48
C ASP A 150 10.28 19.09 0.13
N CYS A 151 11.29 18.27 -0.19
CA CYS A 151 11.44 16.92 0.37
C CYS A 151 12.12 17.00 1.75
N ARG A 152 11.55 16.33 2.76
CA ARG A 152 12.22 16.14 4.06
C ARG A 152 13.00 14.84 4.02
N ILE A 153 14.31 14.91 4.26
CA ILE A 153 15.18 13.72 4.29
C ILE A 153 15.73 13.56 5.70
N LEU A 154 15.47 12.41 6.34
CA LEU A 154 16.18 11.98 7.54
C LEU A 154 16.82 10.61 7.28
N ASN A 155 18.15 10.58 7.34
CA ASN A 155 18.96 9.37 7.31
C ASN A 155 19.59 9.20 8.70
N LEU A 156 19.31 8.10 9.39
CA LEU A 156 19.92 7.74 10.67
C LEU A 156 20.84 6.53 10.52
#